data_AF-A0A1I6H8T7-F1
#
_entry.id   AF-A0A1I6H8T7-F1
#
_cell.length_a   1.000
_cell.length_b   1.000
_cell.length_c   1.000
_cell.angle_alpha   90.00
_cell.angle_beta   90.00
_cell.angle_gamma   90.00
#
_symmetry.space_group_name_H-M   'P 1'
#
loop_
_entity.id
_entity.type
_entity.pdbx_description
1 polymer ?
#
loop_
_entity_poly.entity_id
_entity_poly.type
_entity_poly.pdbx_seq_one_letter_code
_entity_poly.pdbx_strand_id
1 'polypeptide(L)'
;MSDNLSAQQLLRIRSKLETVVNEQPGTRQAQSADAALQRMRSGEYGYCVECGEEISAARLAAKPDVALCVDCQALKDEEEDA
;
A
#
# COMPACT_ATOMS: atom_id res chain seq x y z
N MET A 1 8.44 6.95 -19.51
CA MET A 1 7.12 6.59 -18.96
C MET A 1 7.38 6.24 -17.51
N SER A 2 7.49 7.24 -16.64
CA SER A 2 7.71 7.01 -15.21
C SER A 2 6.32 6.91 -14.60
N ASP A 3 5.90 5.69 -14.28
CA ASP A 3 4.59 5.34 -13.72
C ASP A 3 4.44 5.91 -12.30
N ASN A 4 4.48 7.23 -12.17
CA ASN A 4 4.16 7.91 -10.93
C ASN A 4 2.64 8.09 -10.84
N LEU A 5 2.06 7.76 -9.69
CA LEU A 5 0.64 7.95 -9.41
C LEU A 5 0.28 9.42 -9.61
N SER A 6 -0.66 9.70 -10.53
CA SER A 6 -1.22 11.04 -10.67
C SER A 6 -1.71 11.56 -9.31
N ALA A 7 -1.52 12.85 -9.03
CA ALA A 7 -2.00 13.48 -7.80
C ALA A 7 -3.50 13.20 -7.55
N GLN A 8 -4.31 13.09 -8.63
CA GLN A 8 -5.72 12.72 -8.52
C GLN A 8 -5.92 11.27 -8.06
N GLN A 9 -5.06 10.35 -8.51
CA GLN A 9 -5.13 8.94 -8.13
C GLN A 9 -4.73 8.77 -6.67
N LEU A 10 -3.67 9.44 -6.22
CA LEU A 10 -3.29 9.48 -4.80
C LEU A 10 -4.42 9.98 -3.91
N LEU A 11 -5.13 11.03 -4.33
CA LEU A 11 -6.25 11.59 -3.55
C LEU A 11 -7.39 10.58 -3.40
N ARG A 12 -7.75 9.86 -4.47
CA ARG A 12 -8.78 8.81 -4.43
C ARG A 12 -8.36 7.64 -3.54
N ILE A 13 -7.11 7.22 -3.65
CA ILE A 13 -6.56 6.14 -2.83
C ILE A 13 -6.59 6.56 -1.35
N ARG A 14 -6.11 7.76 -1.03
CA ARG A 14 -6.11 8.28 0.34
C ARG A 14 -7.52 8.30 0.92
N SER A 15 -8.48 8.85 0.18
CA SER A 15 -9.89 8.89 0.62
C SER A 15 -10.44 7.49 0.90
N LYS A 16 -10.13 6.50 0.04
CA LYS A 16 -10.54 5.11 0.25
C LYS A 16 -9.93 4.52 1.53
N LEU A 17 -8.65 4.78 1.79
CA LEU A 17 -7.97 4.30 3.00
C LEU A 17 -8.53 4.95 4.27
N GLU A 18 -8.82 6.25 4.24
CA GLU A 18 -9.45 6.98 5.35
C GLU A 18 -10.81 6.38 5.71
N THR A 19 -11.63 6.00 4.72
CA THR A 19 -12.91 5.33 4.95
C THR A 19 -12.72 4.00 5.70
N VAL A 20 -11.77 3.16 5.25
CA VAL A 20 -11.49 1.85 5.89
C VAL A 20 -11.09 2.01 7.36
N VAL A 21 -10.22 2.99 7.66
CA VAL A 21 -9.78 3.26 9.04
C VAL A 21 -10.94 3.71 9.92
N ASN A 22 -11.82 4.57 9.40
CA ASN A 22 -12.95 5.12 10.16
C ASN A 22 -14.09 4.10 10.38
N GLU A 23 -14.39 3.27 9.38
CA GLU A 23 -15.51 2.31 9.46
C GLU A 23 -15.16 1.03 10.21
N GLN A 24 -13.89 0.61 10.20
CA GLN A 24 -13.45 -0.68 10.77
C GLN A 24 -12.27 -0.53 11.74
N PRO A 25 -12.37 0.33 12.77
CA PRO A 25 -11.26 0.58 13.69
C PRO A 25 -10.83 -0.70 14.40
N GLY A 26 -9.51 -0.90 14.55
CA GLY A 26 -8.93 -2.05 15.26
C GLY A 26 -8.83 -3.35 14.46
N THR A 27 -9.33 -3.40 13.23
CA THR A 27 -9.10 -4.55 12.34
C THR A 27 -7.68 -4.56 11.77
N ARG A 28 -7.17 -5.74 11.39
CA ARG A 28 -5.89 -5.84 10.65
C ARG A 28 -5.91 -5.01 9.36
N GLN A 29 -7.05 -4.95 8.68
CA GLN A 29 -7.21 -4.16 7.47
C GLN A 29 -7.11 -2.66 7.74
N ALA A 30 -7.74 -2.15 8.82
CA ALA A 30 -7.60 -0.75 9.22
C ALA A 30 -6.16 -0.42 9.67
N GLN A 31 -5.46 -1.35 10.31
CA GLN A 31 -4.04 -1.18 10.65
C GLN A 31 -3.18 -1.03 9.39
N SER A 32 -3.36 -1.90 8.39
CA SER A 32 -2.65 -1.80 7.11
C SER A 32 -3.01 -0.51 6.36
N ALA A 33 -4.28 -0.08 6.41
CA ALA A 33 -4.73 1.16 5.81
C ALA A 33 -4.13 2.40 6.50
N ASP A 34 -4.07 2.41 7.83
CA ASP A 34 -3.42 3.49 8.57
C ASP A 34 -1.91 3.55 8.27
N ALA A 35 -1.23 2.40 8.23
CA ALA A 35 0.18 2.33 7.83
C ALA A 35 0.41 2.85 6.39
N ALA A 36 -0.50 2.58 5.47
CA ALA A 36 -0.45 3.15 4.12
C ALA A 36 -0.64 4.67 4.14
N LEU A 37 -1.56 5.20 4.94
CA LEU A 37 -1.75 6.65 5.12
C LEU A 37 -0.53 7.32 5.77
N GLN A 38 0.14 6.66 6.72
CA GLN A 38 1.40 7.14 7.29
C GLN A 38 2.49 7.27 6.21
N ARG A 39 2.65 6.24 5.37
CA ARG A 39 3.60 6.27 4.23
C ARG A 39 3.28 7.37 3.23
N MET A 40 1.98 7.67 3.01
CA MET A 40 1.59 8.81 2.18
C MET A 40 2.04 10.14 2.78
N ARG A 41 2.02 10.27 4.11
CA ARG A 41 2.50 11.47 4.81
C ARG A 41 4.03 11.58 4.82
N SER A 42 4.75 10.47 4.93
CA SER A 42 6.23 10.47 4.86
C SER A 42 6.76 10.64 3.43
N GLY A 43 5.92 10.43 2.41
CA GLY A 43 6.31 10.45 1.01
C GLY A 43 6.88 9.12 0.50
N GLU A 44 6.81 8.07 1.31
CA GLU A 44 7.29 6.71 1.00
C GLU A 44 6.17 5.82 0.40
N TYR A 45 4.96 6.36 0.23
CA TYR A 45 3.89 5.62 -0.40
C TYR A 45 4.22 5.32 -1.87
N GLY A 46 4.06 4.04 -2.23
CA GLY A 46 4.42 3.54 -3.55
C GLY A 46 5.79 2.89 -3.61
N TYR A 47 6.51 2.78 -2.49
CA TYR A 47 7.76 2.02 -2.39
C TYR A 47 7.61 0.81 -1.48
N CYS A 48 8.32 -0.27 -1.83
CA CYS A 48 8.39 -1.51 -1.07
C CYS A 48 9.18 -1.28 0.22
N VAL A 49 8.63 -1.69 1.36
CA VAL A 49 9.29 -1.53 2.65
C VAL A 49 10.45 -2.52 2.89
N GLU A 50 10.58 -3.55 2.06
CA GLU A 50 11.65 -4.56 2.17
C GLU A 50 12.82 -4.23 1.24
N CYS A 51 12.56 -4.07 -0.07
CA CYS A 51 13.61 -3.83 -1.05
C CYS A 51 13.80 -2.36 -1.45
N GLY A 52 12.85 -1.47 -1.10
CA GLY A 52 12.88 -0.05 -1.49
C GLY A 52 12.46 0.25 -2.94
N GLU A 53 12.13 -0.78 -3.73
CA GLU A 53 11.71 -0.59 -5.13
C GLU A 53 10.29 -0.05 -5.26
N GLU A 54 9.98 0.54 -6.41
CA GLU A 54 8.64 1.06 -6.72
C GLU A 54 7.60 -0.08 -6.80
N ILE A 55 6.50 0.08 -6.08
CA ILE A 55 5.32 -0.77 -6.18
C ILE A 55 4.50 -0.28 -7.37
N SER A 56 4.16 -1.20 -8.27
CA SER A 56 3.41 -0.84 -9.48
C SER A 56 2.07 -0.16 -9.15
N ALA A 57 1.75 0.90 -9.91
CA ALA A 57 0.52 1.66 -9.73
C ALA A 57 -0.74 0.78 -9.88
N ALA A 58 -0.70 -0.24 -10.75
CA ALA A 58 -1.77 -1.21 -10.91
C ALA A 58 -2.03 -2.02 -9.63
N ARG A 59 -0.95 -2.40 -8.92
CA ARG A 59 -1.07 -3.11 -7.64
C ARG A 59 -1.65 -2.21 -6.56
N LEU A 60 -1.18 -0.96 -6.45
CA LEU A 60 -1.71 0.01 -5.48
C LEU A 60 -3.16 0.40 -5.78
N ALA A 61 -3.57 0.41 -7.05
CA ALA A 61 -4.96 0.62 -7.44
C ALA A 61 -5.86 -0.56 -7.00
N ALA A 62 -5.39 -1.80 -7.15
CA ALA A 62 -6.12 -2.99 -6.73
C ALA A 62 -6.15 -3.13 -5.20
N LYS A 63 -4.99 -2.99 -4.55
CA LYS A 63 -4.79 -3.17 -3.12
C LYS A 63 -3.94 -2.02 -2.55
N PRO A 64 -4.57 -0.92 -2.11
CA PRO A 64 -3.87 0.32 -1.74
C PRO A 64 -3.13 0.28 -0.41
N ASP A 65 -3.41 -0.72 0.42
CA ASP A 65 -2.84 -0.95 1.74
C ASP A 65 -1.55 -1.82 1.70
N VAL A 66 -1.13 -2.31 0.52
CA VAL A 66 0.09 -3.13 0.41
C VAL A 66 1.36 -2.34 0.73
N ALA A 67 2.30 -3.02 1.39
CA ALA A 67 3.62 -2.47 1.71
C ALA A 67 4.77 -3.09 0.89
N LEU A 68 4.51 -4.15 0.14
CA LEU A 68 5.53 -4.94 -0.55
C LEU A 68 5.39 -4.84 -2.07
N CYS A 69 6.51 -5.00 -2.79
CA CYS A 69 6.52 -5.30 -4.23
C CYS A 69 6.10 -6.76 -4.47
N VAL A 70 5.80 -7.12 -5.73
CA VAL A 70 5.22 -8.43 -6.04
C VAL A 70 6.19 -9.55 -5.67
N ASP A 71 7.48 -9.32 -5.90
CA ASP A 71 8.54 -10.29 -5.62
C ASP A 71 8.72 -10.48 -4.11
N CYS A 72 8.82 -9.40 -3.33
CA CYS A 72 8.91 -9.50 -1.87
C CYS A 72 7.65 -10.10 -1.23
N GLN A 73 6.47 -9.90 -1.83
CA GLN A 73 5.26 -10.57 -1.35
C GLN A 73 5.31 -12.06 -1.64
N ALA A 74 5.67 -12.46 -2.86
CA ALA A 74 5.77 -13.86 -3.24
C ALA A 74 6.73 -14.63 -2.31
N LEU A 75 7.89 -14.03 -2.00
CA LEU A 75 8.85 -14.61 -1.06
C LEU A 75 8.27 -14.82 0.35
N LYS A 76 7.51 -13.86 0.87
CA LYS A 76 6.87 -14.01 2.19
C LYS A 76 5.75 -15.03 2.19
N ASP A 77 4.97 -15.09 1.11
CA ASP A 77 3.89 -16.07 0.98
C ASP A 77 4.47 -17.50 0.95
N GLU A 78 5.61 -17.70 0.28
CA GLU A 78 6.34 -18.99 0.26
C GLU A 78 6.92 -19.39 1.63
N GLU A 79 7.37 -18.42 2.45
CA GLU A 79 7.88 -18.67 3.80
C GLU A 79 6.77 -19.06 4.80
N GLU A 80 5.54 -18.55 4.64
CA GLU A 80 4.42 -18.87 5.53
C GLU A 80 3.88 -20.30 5.33
N ASP A 81 4.10 -20.90 4.15
CA ASP A 81 3.65 -22.25 3.79
C ASP A 81 4.70 -23.36 4.07
N ALA A 82 5.87 -23.01 4.63
CA ALA A 82 6.99 -23.94 4.91
C ALA A 82 7.07 -24.39 6.38
#